data_AF-A0A0V1HHE3-F1
#
_entry.id   AF-A0A0V1HHE3-F1
#
_cell.length_a   1.000
_cell.length_b   1.000
_cell.length_c   1.000
_cell.angle_alpha   90.00
_cell.angle_beta   90.00
_cell.angle_gamma   90.00
#
_symmetry.space_group_name_H-M   'P 1'
#
loop_
_entity.id
_entity.type
_entity.pdbx_description
1 polymer ?
#
loop_
_entity_poly.entity_id
_entity_poly.type
_entity_poly.pdbx_seq_one_letter_code
_entity_poly.pdbx_strand_id
1 'polypeptide(L)'
;MVERQTSKRVKCLRNDNGREYMNNMFAEFLARKGIRHERTIPEAPQQNGVAERINRTLVEKARTMLIDANLSPDLWAEAVGTANYLQNRCPIKALQKMTPEEAWSERKPNLAHLKVFGCLAMVHVASGQ
;
A
#
# COMPACT_ATOMS: atom_id res chain seq x y z
N MET A 1 9.60 6.47 9.86
CA MET A 1 10.08 6.13 8.50
C MET A 1 9.74 7.26 7.53
N VAL A 2 8.45 7.58 7.32
CA VAL A 2 7.97 8.69 6.46
C VAL A 2 8.75 10.00 6.59
N GLU A 3 8.78 10.57 7.79
CA GLU A 3 9.40 11.89 7.99
C GLU A 3 10.91 11.89 7.77
N ARG A 4 11.58 10.77 8.01
CA ARG A 4 13.03 10.63 7.78
C ARG A 4 13.38 10.35 6.33
N GLN A 5 12.49 9.67 5.59
CA GLN A 5 12.70 9.34 4.19
C GLN A 5 12.39 10.50 3.26
N THR A 6 11.38 11.30 3.60
CA THR A 6 10.85 12.36 2.73
C THR A 6 11.15 13.76 3.25
N SER A 7 11.66 13.90 4.47
CA SER A 7 11.76 15.18 5.20
C SER A 7 10.42 15.91 5.37
N LYS A 8 9.29 15.25 5.11
CA LYS A 8 7.94 15.80 5.24
C LYS A 8 7.27 15.26 6.50
N ARG A 9 6.67 16.14 7.30
CA ARG A 9 5.94 15.75 8.51
C ARG A 9 4.51 15.35 8.22
N VAL A 10 4.03 14.33 8.91
CA VAL A 10 2.61 13.95 8.86
C VAL A 10 1.83 14.98 9.68
N LYS A 11 0.91 15.71 9.05
CA LYS A 11 0.15 16.78 9.72
C LYS A 11 -1.16 16.30 10.33
N CYS A 12 -1.79 15.33 9.66
CA CYS A 12 -3.11 14.85 10.02
C CYS A 12 -3.20 13.35 9.74
N LEU A 13 -3.82 12.62 10.65
CA LEU A 13 -4.24 11.25 10.47
C LEU A 13 -5.76 11.19 10.60
N ARG A 14 -6.41 10.63 9.58
CA ARG A 14 -7.85 10.38 9.61
C ARG A 14 -8.10 8.87 9.67
N ASN A 15 -8.93 8.44 10.61
CA ASN A 15 -9.38 7.05 10.71
C ASN A 15 -10.89 6.99 11.02
N ASP A 16 -11.43 5.79 10.88
CA ASP A 16 -12.76 5.49 11.36
C ASP A 16 -12.81 5.43 12.89
N ASN A 17 -14.01 5.29 13.45
CA ASN A 17 -14.21 5.11 14.89
C ASN A 17 -13.88 3.68 15.35
N GLY A 18 -12.90 3.02 14.73
CA GLY A 18 -12.39 1.72 15.16
C GLY A 18 -11.79 1.81 16.57
N ARG A 19 -12.22 0.93 17.47
CA ARG A 19 -11.85 0.98 18.91
C ARG A 19 -10.34 0.93 19.17
N GLU A 20 -9.60 0.28 18.29
CA GLU A 20 -8.13 0.22 18.30
C GLU A 20 -7.47 1.60 18.15
N TYR A 21 -8.12 2.54 17.48
CA TYR A 21 -7.65 3.93 17.33
C TYR A 21 -8.27 4.91 18.33
N MET A 22 -9.12 4.43 19.24
CA MET A 22 -9.81 5.24 20.23
C MET A 22 -9.18 5.18 21.63
N ASN A 23 -8.03 4.53 21.79
CA ASN A 23 -7.36 4.45 23.08
C ASN A 23 -6.56 5.74 23.40
N ASN A 24 -6.47 6.07 24.70
CA ASN A 24 -5.76 7.27 25.16
C ASN A 24 -4.27 7.24 24.78
N MET A 25 -3.65 6.06 24.81
CA MET A 25 -2.24 5.91 24.44
C MET A 25 -1.95 6.38 22.99
N PHE A 26 -2.87 6.10 22.08
CA PHE A 26 -2.78 6.48 20.68
C PHE A 26 -3.02 7.97 20.49
N ALA A 27 -4.02 8.52 21.18
CA ALA A 27 -4.27 9.96 21.18
C ALA A 27 -3.07 10.76 21.73
N GLU A 28 -2.49 10.32 22.84
CA GLU A 28 -1.28 10.91 23.43
C GLU A 28 -0.07 10.79 22.50
N PHE A 29 0.09 9.64 21.83
CA PHE A 29 1.14 9.45 20.85
C PHE A 29 1.03 10.46 19.70
N LEU A 30 -0.17 10.64 19.13
CA LEU A 30 -0.42 11.60 18.05
C LEU A 30 -0.20 13.04 18.51
N ALA A 31 -0.71 13.40 19.70
CA ALA A 31 -0.52 14.72 20.30
C ALA A 31 0.96 15.05 20.51
N ARG A 32 1.75 14.10 21.07
CA ARG A 32 3.21 14.25 21.26
C ARG A 32 3.96 14.40 19.93
N LYS A 33 3.43 13.84 18.85
CA LYS A 33 3.97 13.98 17.49
C LYS A 33 3.45 15.23 16.77
N GLY A 34 2.52 15.97 17.35
CA GLY A 34 1.88 17.13 16.72
C GLY A 34 0.99 16.76 15.53
N ILE A 35 0.49 15.51 15.49
CA ILE A 35 -0.36 15.01 14.41
C ILE A 35 -1.82 15.27 14.81
N ARG A 36 -2.56 15.99 13.97
CA ARG A 36 -4.00 16.18 14.18
C ARG A 36 -4.73 14.85 13.94
N HIS A 37 -5.48 14.40 14.93
CA HIS A 37 -6.34 13.22 14.80
C HIS A 37 -7.74 13.64 14.34
N GLU A 38 -8.09 13.30 13.11
CA GLU A 38 -9.45 13.47 12.58
C GLU A 38 -10.20 12.13 12.63
N ARG A 39 -11.42 12.17 13.16
CA ARG A 39 -12.29 11.00 13.24
C ARG A 39 -13.41 11.15 12.23
N THR A 40 -13.74 10.08 11.51
CA THR A 40 -14.92 10.11 10.65
C THR A 40 -16.19 10.19 11.49
N ILE A 41 -17.17 10.93 11.00
CA ILE A 41 -18.50 10.96 11.63
C ILE A 41 -19.08 9.53 11.54
N PRO A 42 -19.70 8.99 12.60
CA PRO A 42 -20.48 7.76 12.48
C PRO A 42 -21.43 7.86 11.29
N GLU A 43 -21.52 6.82 10.46
CA GLU A 43 -22.37 6.79 9.25
C GLU A 43 -21.89 7.62 8.04
N ALA A 44 -20.63 8.10 8.05
CA ALA A 44 -19.99 8.73 6.87
C ALA A 44 -18.85 7.87 6.26
N PRO A 45 -19.14 6.65 5.74
CA PRO A 45 -18.13 5.73 5.21
C PRO A 45 -17.32 6.32 4.05
N GLN A 46 -17.86 7.30 3.32
CA GLN A 46 -17.15 7.99 2.24
C GLN A 46 -15.85 8.67 2.73
N GLN A 47 -15.78 9.07 4.01
CA GLN A 47 -14.59 9.71 4.58
C GLN A 47 -13.41 8.76 4.77
N ASN A 48 -13.67 7.46 4.93
CA ASN A 48 -12.65 6.40 5.00
C ASN A 48 -12.51 5.62 3.67
N GLY A 49 -13.33 5.96 2.68
CA GLY A 49 -13.43 5.21 1.43
C GLY A 49 -12.13 5.09 0.64
N VAL A 50 -11.14 5.97 0.85
CA VAL A 50 -9.80 5.83 0.23
C VAL A 50 -9.06 4.64 0.81
N ALA A 51 -9.00 4.52 2.14
CA ALA A 51 -8.33 3.41 2.81
C ALA A 51 -9.06 2.09 2.52
N GLU A 52 -10.39 2.09 2.59
CA GLU A 52 -11.21 0.91 2.29
C GLU A 52 -11.01 0.41 0.85
N ARG A 53 -10.98 1.31 -0.14
CA ARG A 53 -10.72 0.95 -1.54
C ARG A 53 -9.34 0.34 -1.71
N ILE A 54 -8.31 0.92 -1.10
CA ILE A 54 -6.95 0.39 -1.19
C ILE A 54 -6.86 -1.00 -0.55
N ASN A 55 -7.43 -1.18 0.64
CA ASN A 55 -7.46 -2.48 1.32
C ASN A 55 -8.15 -3.53 0.45
N ARG A 56 -9.32 -3.20 -0.12
CA ARG A 56 -10.02 -4.10 -1.05
C ARG A 56 -9.17 -4.44 -2.28
N THR A 57 -8.57 -3.44 -2.93
CA THR A 57 -7.69 -3.67 -4.09
C THR A 57 -6.50 -4.57 -3.76
N LEU A 58 -5.88 -4.40 -2.58
CA LEU A 58 -4.75 -5.25 -2.16
C LEU A 58 -5.18 -6.70 -1.92
N VAL A 59 -6.30 -6.91 -1.24
CA VAL A 59 -6.85 -8.25 -0.97
C VAL A 59 -7.27 -8.95 -2.26
N GLU A 60 -7.96 -8.24 -3.16
CA GLU A 60 -8.35 -8.77 -4.46
C GLU A 60 -7.13 -9.19 -5.30
N LYS A 61 -6.11 -8.32 -5.39
CA LYS A 61 -4.86 -8.65 -6.09
C LYS A 61 -4.16 -9.87 -5.47
N ALA A 62 -4.04 -9.90 -4.14
CA ALA A 62 -3.41 -11.03 -3.44
C ALA A 62 -4.13 -12.34 -3.73
N ARG A 63 -5.46 -12.34 -3.66
CA ARG A 63 -6.29 -13.51 -3.98
C ARG A 63 -6.09 -13.95 -5.43
N THR A 64 -6.13 -13.03 -6.38
CA THR A 64 -5.93 -13.35 -7.80
C THR A 64 -4.54 -13.94 -8.05
N MET A 65 -3.48 -13.39 -7.44
CA MET A 65 -2.12 -13.91 -7.58
C MET A 65 -1.97 -15.34 -7.01
N LEU A 66 -2.60 -15.64 -5.87
CA LEU A 66 -2.57 -16.98 -5.30
C LEU A 66 -3.29 -18.01 -6.19
N ILE A 67 -4.45 -17.62 -6.74
CA ILE A 67 -5.22 -18.46 -7.67
C ILE A 67 -4.42 -18.71 -8.95
N ASP A 68 -3.86 -17.66 -9.55
CA ASP A 68 -3.08 -17.73 -10.80
C ASP A 68 -1.82 -18.59 -10.63
N ALA A 69 -1.11 -18.45 -9.51
CA ALA A 69 0.07 -19.25 -9.19
C ALA A 69 -0.25 -20.66 -8.67
N ASN A 70 -1.53 -21.00 -8.46
CA ASN A 70 -1.99 -22.24 -7.83
C ASN A 70 -1.29 -22.53 -6.48
N LEU A 71 -1.22 -21.51 -5.62
CA LEU A 71 -0.56 -21.56 -4.32
C LEU A 71 -1.55 -21.59 -3.14
N SER A 72 -1.10 -22.14 -2.00
CA SER A 72 -1.93 -22.21 -0.78
C SER A 72 -2.32 -20.80 -0.29
N PRO A 73 -3.57 -20.62 0.19
CA PRO A 73 -3.99 -19.41 0.91
C PRO A 73 -3.10 -19.05 2.11
N ASP A 74 -2.32 -19.99 2.65
CA ASP A 74 -1.39 -19.73 3.75
C ASP A 74 -0.31 -18.71 3.40
N LEU A 75 0.01 -18.56 2.10
CA LEU A 75 0.94 -17.57 1.56
C LEU A 75 0.31 -16.18 1.36
N TRP A 76 -0.78 -15.91 2.09
CA TRP A 76 -1.55 -14.66 2.00
C TRP A 76 -0.69 -13.42 2.28
N ALA A 77 0.21 -13.50 3.26
CA ALA A 77 1.01 -12.35 3.69
C ALA A 77 2.01 -11.94 2.61
N GLU A 78 2.62 -12.93 1.96
CA GLU A 78 3.53 -12.80 0.83
C GLU A 78 2.80 -12.25 -0.40
N ALA A 79 1.58 -12.75 -0.65
CA ALA A 79 0.74 -12.28 -1.73
C ALA A 79 0.32 -10.81 -1.53
N VAL A 80 -0.10 -10.41 -0.34
CA VAL A 80 -0.42 -9.01 -0.03
C VAL A 80 0.81 -8.12 -0.08
N GLY A 81 1.95 -8.59 0.44
CA GLY A 81 3.22 -7.88 0.36
C GLY A 81 3.60 -7.59 -1.10
N THR A 82 3.49 -8.60 -1.96
CA THR A 82 3.70 -8.47 -3.40
C THR A 82 2.69 -7.52 -4.04
N ALA A 83 1.39 -7.63 -3.69
CA ALA A 83 0.35 -6.78 -4.21
C ALA A 83 0.62 -5.30 -3.89
N ASN A 84 1.01 -5.02 -2.64
CA ASN A 84 1.36 -3.67 -2.19
C ASN A 84 2.62 -3.15 -2.87
N TYR A 85 3.63 -4.00 -3.03
CA TYR A 85 4.86 -3.65 -3.74
C TYR A 85 4.60 -3.21 -5.18
N LEU A 86 3.81 -4.01 -5.91
CA LEU A 86 3.40 -3.73 -7.27
C LEU A 86 2.48 -2.51 -7.34
N GLN A 87 1.50 -2.39 -6.43
CA GLN A 87 0.58 -1.26 -6.40
C GLN A 87 1.31 0.08 -6.26
N ASN A 88 2.38 0.15 -5.45
CA ASN A 88 3.20 1.35 -5.32
C ASN A 88 4.12 1.62 -6.53
N ARG A 89 4.29 0.64 -7.43
CA ARG A 89 5.12 0.73 -8.65
C ARG A 89 4.29 0.71 -9.95
N CYS A 90 2.96 0.69 -9.84
CA CYS A 90 2.06 0.85 -10.97
C CYS A 90 1.69 2.33 -11.16
N PRO A 91 1.68 2.82 -12.42
CA PRO A 91 1.15 4.13 -12.75
C PRO A 91 -0.30 4.30 -12.30
N ILE A 92 -0.63 5.43 -11.65
CA ILE A 92 -2.02 5.74 -11.27
C ILE A 92 -2.49 7.05 -11.91
N LYS A 93 -3.78 7.10 -12.27
CA LYS A 93 -4.40 8.28 -12.92
C LYS A 93 -4.30 9.54 -12.05
N ALA A 94 -4.47 9.39 -10.74
CA ALA A 94 -4.41 10.50 -9.78
C ALA A 94 -3.03 11.20 -9.75
N LEU A 95 -1.97 10.52 -10.19
CA LEU A 95 -0.62 11.06 -10.26
C LEU A 95 -0.15 11.27 -11.71
N GLN A 96 -1.08 11.52 -12.64
CA GLN A 96 -0.74 11.78 -14.06
C GLN A 96 0.11 10.66 -14.70
N LYS A 97 -0.19 9.39 -14.36
CA LYS A 97 0.58 8.20 -14.79
C LYS A 97 1.98 8.06 -14.18
N MET A 98 2.31 8.84 -13.14
CA MET A 98 3.45 8.56 -12.27
C MET A 98 3.12 7.43 -11.28
N THR A 99 4.15 6.71 -10.82
CA THR A 99 3.99 5.69 -9.78
C THR A 99 4.00 6.32 -8.37
N PRO A 100 3.28 5.76 -7.38
CA PRO A 100 3.39 6.23 -5.99
C PRO A 100 4.82 6.23 -5.44
N GLU A 101 5.63 5.23 -5.76
CA GLU A 101 7.05 5.14 -5.37
C GLU A 101 7.88 6.29 -5.95
N GLU A 102 7.65 6.65 -7.22
CA GLU A 102 8.31 7.78 -7.86
C GLU A 102 7.88 9.10 -7.25
N ALA A 103 6.58 9.27 -6.95
CA ALA A 103 6.07 10.44 -6.25
C ALA A 103 6.64 10.59 -4.82
N TRP A 104 6.93 9.45 -4.18
CA TRP A 104 7.43 9.38 -2.82
C TRP A 104 8.93 9.65 -2.71
N SER A 105 9.71 9.00 -3.59
CA SER A 105 11.17 8.98 -3.55
C SER A 105 11.82 9.96 -4.52
N GLU A 106 11.04 10.58 -5.40
CA GLU A 106 11.49 11.43 -6.52
C GLU A 106 12.40 10.67 -7.50
N ARG A 107 12.33 9.33 -7.47
CA ARG A 107 13.14 8.43 -8.31
C ARG A 107 12.26 7.39 -8.98
N LYS A 108 12.48 7.20 -10.29
CA LYS A 108 11.77 6.17 -11.04
C LYS A 108 12.19 4.77 -10.56
N PRO A 109 11.25 3.87 -10.19
CA PRO A 109 11.60 2.56 -9.69
C PRO A 109 12.23 1.68 -10.77
N ASN A 110 13.34 1.00 -10.46
CA ASN A 110 13.89 -0.06 -11.29
C ASN A 110 13.07 -1.35 -11.09
N LEU A 111 12.53 -1.91 -12.17
CA LEU A 111 11.67 -3.09 -12.16
C LEU A 111 12.35 -4.37 -12.67
N ALA A 112 13.65 -4.33 -13.02
CA ALA A 112 14.37 -5.47 -13.60
C ALA A 112 14.43 -6.70 -12.69
N HIS A 113 14.23 -6.53 -11.39
CA HIS A 113 14.22 -7.61 -10.40
C HIS A 113 12.85 -8.29 -10.26
N LEU A 114 11.80 -7.76 -10.89
CA LEU A 114 10.46 -8.33 -10.77
C LEU A 114 10.41 -9.72 -11.40
N LYS A 115 9.68 -10.60 -10.73
CA LYS A 115 9.39 -11.97 -11.17
C LYS A 115 7.88 -12.19 -11.08
N VAL A 116 7.37 -13.13 -11.87
CA VAL A 116 5.98 -13.58 -11.74
C VAL A 116 5.81 -14.17 -10.34
N PHE A 117 4.75 -13.79 -9.63
CA PHE A 117 4.50 -14.30 -8.29
C PHE A 117 4.34 -15.82 -8.34
N GLY A 118 5.01 -16.53 -7.43
CA GLY A 118 4.99 -18.00 -7.39
C GLY A 118 5.81 -18.72 -8.46
N CYS A 119 6.56 -18.00 -9.31
CA CYS A 119 7.42 -18.68 -10.28
C CYS A 119 8.64 -19.34 -9.61
N LEU A 120 8.91 -20.59 -9.98
CA LEU A 120 10.10 -21.31 -9.51
C LEU A 120 11.38 -20.84 -10.21
N ALA A 121 11.27 -20.52 -11.50
CA ALA A 121 12.38 -20.08 -12.33
C ALA A 121 11.90 -19.10 -13.41
N MET A 122 12.82 -18.24 -13.88
CA MET A 122 12.62 -17.35 -15.01
C MET A 122 13.75 -17.61 -16.00
N VAL A 123 13.41 -17.80 -17.28
CA VAL A 123 14.39 -17.89 -18.36
C VAL A 123 14.46 -16.55 -19.07
N HIS A 124 15.65 -15.98 -19.16
CA HIS A 124 15.88 -14.77 -19.95
C HIS A 124 16.01 -15.15 -21.42
N VAL A 125 15.00 -14.80 -22.23
CA VAL A 125 15.06 -14.94 -23.68
C VAL A 125 15.62 -13.65 -24.26
N ALA A 126 16.82 -13.70 -24.83
CA ALA A 126 17.41 -12.55 -25.50
C ALA A 126 16.58 -12.20 -26.75
N SER A 127 16.27 -10.93 -26.94
CA SER A 127 15.58 -10.42 -28.12
C SER A 127 16.49 -10.55 -29.35
N GLY A 128 16.33 -11.65 -30.11
CA GLY A 128 17.12 -11.91 -31.31
C GLY A 128 17.01 -13.32 -31.91
N GLN A 129 15.81 -13.90 -31.97
CA GLN A 129 15.50 -15.04 -32.85
C GLN A 129 14.27 -14.74 -33.69
#